data_AF-A0A1I0NN32-F1
#
_entry.id   AF-A0A1I0NN32-F1
#
_cell.length_a   1.000
_cell.length_b   1.000
_cell.length_c   1.000
_cell.angle_alpha   90.00
_cell.angle_beta   90.00
_cell.angle_gamma   90.00
#
_symmetry.space_group_name_H-M   'P 1'
#
loop_
_entity.id
_entity.type
_entity.pdbx_description
1 polymer ?
#
loop_
_entity_poly.entity_id
_entity_poly.type
_entity_poly.pdbx_seq_one_letter_code
_entity_poly.pdbx_strand_id
1 'polypeptide(L)'
;MLDDLPFADEESEAEQELAPSVDIPDSSAASTELKRQFWSLVLVFNAALLALSVGAMLVGFQGDWDAGGSLLAAGAILSVYGSYKYRVYSRKD
;
A
#
# COMPACT_ATOMS: atom_id res chain seq x y z
N MET A 1 -34.06 13.92 10.60
CA MET A 1 -34.03 15.36 10.26
C MET A 1 -32.93 16.02 11.06
N LEU A 2 -31.69 15.55 10.87
CA LEU A 2 -30.45 16.04 11.52
C LEU A 2 -29.32 16.16 10.46
N ASP A 3 -29.70 16.16 9.18
CA ASP A 3 -28.79 16.09 8.02
C ASP A 3 -28.54 17.49 7.39
N ASP A 4 -29.12 18.55 7.96
CA ASP A 4 -29.05 19.95 7.49
C ASP A 4 -28.32 20.84 8.53
N LEU A 5 -27.16 20.42 9.03
CA LEU A 5 -26.25 21.34 9.70
C LEU A 5 -25.31 21.92 8.64
N PRO A 6 -25.41 23.22 8.29
CA PRO A 6 -24.63 23.84 7.22
C PRO A 6 -23.14 24.05 7.61
N PHE A 7 -22.63 23.32 8.60
CA PHE A 7 -21.33 23.53 9.23
C PHE A 7 -20.50 22.24 9.35
N ALA A 8 -20.93 21.12 8.77
CA ALA A 8 -20.20 19.86 8.93
C ALA A 8 -18.97 19.72 8.01
N ASP A 9 -18.97 20.39 6.85
CA ASP A 9 -18.00 20.13 5.78
C ASP A 9 -17.25 21.39 5.27
N GLU A 10 -17.59 22.59 5.74
CA GLU A 10 -16.89 23.83 5.38
C GLU A 10 -16.01 24.30 6.54
N GLU A 11 -14.72 24.01 6.44
CA GLU A 11 -13.69 24.53 7.35
C GLU A 11 -13.72 26.07 7.28
N SER A 12 -14.07 26.70 8.41
CA SER A 12 -14.23 28.15 8.54
C SER A 12 -12.94 28.87 8.12
N GLU A 13 -13.05 30.02 7.46
CA GLU A 13 -11.88 30.85 7.09
C GLU A 13 -10.97 31.15 8.29
N ALA A 14 -11.55 31.24 9.50
CA ALA A 14 -10.80 31.40 10.74
C ALA A 14 -9.97 30.17 11.12
N GLU A 15 -10.45 28.96 10.81
CA GLU A 15 -9.73 27.70 11.04
C GLU A 15 -8.54 27.56 10.07
N GLN A 16 -8.70 27.98 8.81
CA GLN A 16 -7.63 28.03 7.82
C GLN A 16 -6.56 29.07 8.15
N GLU A 17 -6.93 30.21 8.76
CA GLU A 17 -5.98 31.26 9.19
C GLU A 17 -5.16 30.82 10.41
N LEU A 18 -5.74 29.99 11.28
CA LEU A 18 -5.07 29.42 12.46
C LEU A 18 -4.30 28.14 12.17
N ALA A 19 -4.57 27.48 11.04
CA ALA A 19 -3.84 26.30 10.60
C ALA A 19 -2.39 26.71 10.24
N PRO A 20 -1.37 26.11 10.87
CA PRO A 20 0.00 26.33 10.43
C PRO A 20 0.13 25.89 8.96
N SER A 21 0.62 26.79 8.10
CA SER A 21 0.88 26.47 6.71
C SER A 21 2.02 25.45 6.63
N VAL A 22 1.65 24.18 6.55
CA VAL A 22 2.57 23.08 6.31
C VAL A 22 2.80 23.00 4.81
N ASP A 23 4.03 23.29 4.39
CA ASP A 23 4.45 23.11 3.01
C ASP A 23 4.56 21.61 2.73
N ILE A 24 3.49 21.01 2.20
CA ILE A 24 3.47 19.59 1.85
C ILE A 24 4.28 19.43 0.56
N PRO A 25 5.38 18.65 0.56
CA PRO A 25 6.16 18.45 -0.65
C PRO A 25 5.29 17.90 -1.77
N ASP A 26 5.32 18.56 -2.92
CA ASP A 26 4.48 18.18 -4.05
C ASP A 26 4.94 16.82 -4.60
N SER A 27 4.15 15.76 -4.32
CA SER A 27 4.43 14.40 -4.78
C SER A 27 4.45 14.27 -6.31
N SER A 28 3.89 15.25 -7.03
CA SER A 28 3.95 15.32 -8.49
C SER A 28 5.38 15.54 -9.01
N ALA A 29 6.28 16.11 -8.19
CA ALA A 29 7.68 16.36 -8.54
C ALA A 29 8.57 15.10 -8.54
N ALA A 30 8.08 13.96 -8.06
CA ALA A 30 8.84 12.71 -8.10
C ALA A 30 9.07 12.23 -9.54
N SER A 31 10.28 11.74 -9.81
CA SER A 31 10.64 11.20 -11.12
C SER A 31 9.73 10.03 -11.51
N THR A 32 9.44 9.88 -12.80
CA THR A 32 8.61 8.77 -13.33
C THR A 32 9.15 7.41 -12.91
N GLU A 33 10.48 7.28 -12.83
CA GLU A 33 11.14 6.07 -12.35
C GLU A 33 10.84 5.78 -10.88
N LEU A 34 10.96 6.79 -10.00
CA LEU A 34 10.67 6.63 -8.58
C LEU A 34 9.18 6.27 -8.35
N LYS A 35 8.27 6.93 -9.06
CA LYS A 35 6.84 6.61 -9.03
C LYS A 35 6.58 5.16 -9.44
N ARG A 36 7.20 4.70 -10.54
CA ARG A 36 7.05 3.32 -11.01
C ARG A 36 7.59 2.30 -10.01
N GLN A 37 8.74 2.59 -9.41
CA GLN A 37 9.36 1.78 -8.37
C GLN A 37 8.47 1.68 -7.13
N PHE A 38 7.95 2.81 -6.63
CA PHE A 38 7.02 2.85 -5.52
C PHE A 38 5.77 2.01 -5.78
N TRP A 39 5.09 2.25 -6.90
CA TRP A 39 3.87 1.52 -7.26
C TRP A 39 4.11 0.03 -7.49
N SER A 40 5.27 -0.35 -8.06
CA SER A 40 5.65 -1.75 -8.17
C SER A 40 5.76 -2.41 -6.80
N LEU A 41 6.34 -1.71 -5.81
CA LEU A 41 6.51 -2.25 -4.47
C LEU A 41 5.16 -2.39 -3.75
N VAL A 42 4.31 -1.36 -3.85
CA VAL A 42 2.93 -1.38 -3.32
C VAL A 42 2.15 -2.57 -3.90
N LEU A 43 2.22 -2.78 -5.22
CA LEU A 43 1.50 -3.89 -5.87
C LEU A 43 2.01 -5.25 -5.38
N VAL A 44 3.34 -5.44 -5.32
CA VAL A 44 3.93 -6.70 -4.86
C VAL A 44 3.56 -7.01 -3.42
N PHE A 45 3.72 -6.04 -2.51
CA PHE A 45 3.44 -6.26 -1.09
C PHE A 45 1.96 -6.53 -0.83
N ASN A 46 1.04 -5.83 -1.51
CA ASN A 46 -0.38 -6.12 -1.39
C ASN A 46 -0.73 -7.51 -1.94
N ALA A 47 -0.17 -7.90 -3.08
CA ALA A 47 -0.38 -9.24 -3.63
C ALA A 47 0.17 -10.34 -2.70
N ALA A 48 1.33 -10.10 -2.09
CA ALA A 48 1.91 -11.03 -1.11
C ALA A 48 1.08 -11.12 0.16
N LEU A 49 0.63 -9.99 0.72
CA LEU A 49 -0.26 -9.96 1.89
C LEU A 49 -1.58 -10.67 1.60
N LEU A 50 -2.16 -10.46 0.41
CA LEU A 50 -3.37 -11.15 -0.02
C LEU A 50 -3.15 -12.66 -0.10
N ALA A 51 -2.06 -13.10 -0.76
CA ALA A 51 -1.72 -14.52 -0.86
C ALA A 51 -1.46 -15.14 0.52
N LEU A 52 -0.77 -14.44 1.41
CA LEU A 52 -0.52 -14.89 2.77
C LEU A 52 -1.82 -15.01 3.58
N SER A 53 -2.69 -14.01 3.47
CA SER A 53 -3.96 -13.99 4.20
C SER A 53 -4.90 -15.11 3.74
N VAL A 54 -5.07 -15.26 2.41
CA VAL A 54 -5.91 -16.32 1.84
C VAL A 54 -5.30 -17.70 2.11
N GLY A 55 -3.98 -17.85 1.95
CA GLY A 55 -3.28 -19.09 2.25
C GLY A 55 -3.43 -19.51 3.72
N ALA A 56 -3.22 -18.57 4.65
CA ALA A 56 -3.42 -18.80 6.08
C ALA A 56 -4.88 -19.16 6.41
N MET A 57 -5.84 -18.51 5.74
CA MET A 57 -7.25 -18.86 5.89
C MET A 57 -7.54 -20.29 5.43
N LEU A 58 -7.06 -20.70 4.25
CA LEU A 58 -7.28 -22.05 3.72
C LEU A 58 -6.66 -23.12 4.62
N VAL A 59 -5.42 -22.90 5.07
CA VAL A 59 -4.73 -23.81 5.99
C VAL A 59 -5.43 -23.87 7.35
N GLY A 60 -5.70 -22.71 7.95
CA GLY A 60 -6.21 -22.62 9.33
C GLY A 60 -7.67 -23.03 9.47
N PHE A 61 -8.52 -22.73 8.48
CA PHE A 61 -9.95 -23.01 8.55
C PHE A 61 -10.37 -24.29 7.82
N GLN A 62 -9.80 -24.57 6.64
CA GLN A 62 -10.18 -25.75 5.84
C GLN A 62 -9.20 -26.92 5.99
N GLY A 63 -8.00 -26.69 6.54
CA GLY A 63 -6.95 -27.70 6.60
C GLY A 63 -6.35 -28.03 5.23
N ASP A 64 -6.63 -27.22 4.20
CA ASP A 64 -6.17 -27.44 2.83
C ASP A 64 -4.74 -26.92 2.67
N TRP A 65 -3.79 -27.83 2.86
CA TRP A 65 -2.35 -27.55 2.72
C TRP A 65 -1.88 -27.50 1.26
N ASP A 66 -2.60 -28.15 0.33
CA ASP A 66 -2.22 -28.11 -1.09
C ASP A 66 -2.45 -26.71 -1.66
N ALA A 67 -3.68 -26.19 -1.53
CA ALA A 67 -4.00 -24.85 -2.00
C ALA A 67 -3.41 -23.78 -1.06
N GLY A 68 -3.67 -23.89 0.24
CA GLY A 68 -3.26 -22.89 1.22
C GLY A 68 -1.75 -22.78 1.36
N GLY A 69 -1.04 -23.91 1.40
CA GLY A 69 0.43 -23.94 1.45
C GLY A 69 1.06 -23.35 0.19
N SER A 70 0.50 -23.64 -0.99
CA SER A 70 0.96 -23.05 -2.26
C SER A 70 0.80 -21.54 -2.29
N LEU A 71 -0.32 -21.01 -1.80
CA LEU A 71 -0.53 -19.55 -1.69
C LEU A 71 0.45 -18.90 -0.70
N LEU A 72 0.69 -19.54 0.45
CA LEU A 72 1.67 -19.04 1.43
C LEU A 72 3.08 -18.99 0.83
N ALA A 73 3.51 -20.06 0.14
CA ALA A 73 4.80 -20.12 -0.52
C ALA A 73 4.91 -19.10 -1.65
N ALA A 74 3.88 -18.96 -2.49
CA ALA A 74 3.84 -17.97 -3.55
C ALA A 74 3.92 -16.54 -3.00
N GLY A 75 3.17 -16.21 -1.95
CA GLY A 75 3.23 -14.91 -1.28
C GLY A 75 4.62 -14.60 -0.72
N ALA A 76 5.27 -15.59 -0.09
CA ALA A 76 6.64 -15.45 0.42
C ALA A 76 7.66 -15.23 -0.70
N ILE A 77 7.58 -16.01 -1.79
CA ILE A 77 8.46 -15.88 -2.96
C ILE A 77 8.27 -14.51 -3.61
N LEU A 78 7.03 -14.03 -3.76
CA LEU A 78 6.73 -12.74 -4.37
C LEU A 78 7.32 -11.58 -3.53
N SER A 79 7.19 -11.65 -2.21
CA SER A 79 7.81 -10.70 -1.27
C SER A 79 9.33 -10.64 -1.39
N VAL A 80 9.97 -11.82 -1.42
CA VAL A 80 11.44 -11.91 -1.54
C VAL A 80 11.90 -11.44 -2.92
N TYR A 81 11.23 -11.87 -3.99
CA TYR A 81 11.58 -11.52 -5.36
C TYR A 81 11.40 -10.03 -5.64
N GLY A 82 10.28 -9.43 -5.25
CA GLY A 82 10.07 -7.99 -5.42
C GLY A 82 11.10 -7.16 -4.67
N SER A 83 11.44 -7.56 -3.45
CA SER A 83 12.48 -6.91 -2.64
C SER A 83 13.88 -7.06 -3.27
N TYR A 84 14.20 -8.24 -3.82
CA TYR A 84 15.51 -8.51 -4.41
C TYR A 84 15.70 -7.79 -5.75
N LYS A 85 14.68 -7.82 -6.63
CA LYS A 85 14.67 -7.09 -7.91
C LYS A 85 14.86 -5.59 -7.70
N TYR A 86 14.16 -5.02 -6.72
CA TYR A 86 14.28 -3.60 -6.40
C TYR A 86 15.72 -3.23 -6.01
N ARG A 87 16.35 -4.08 -5.20
CA ARG A 87 17.71 -3.85 -4.68
C ARG A 87 18.82 -4.06 -5.71
N VAL A 88 18.62 -4.94 -6.70
CA VAL A 88 19.60 -5.18 -7.78
C VAL A 88 19.58 -4.10 -8.85
N TYR A 89 18.42 -3.54 -9.17
CA TYR A 89 18.33 -2.44 -10.13
C TYR A 89 18.79 -1.10 -9.55
N SER A 90 18.60 -0.87 -8.25
CA SER A 90 19.08 0.34 -7.56
C SER A 90 20.61 0.42 -7.37
N ARG A 91 21.41 -0.54 -7.88
CA ARG A 91 22.89 -0.52 -7.83
C ARG A 91 23.57 -0.24 -9.18
N LYS A 92 22.80 -0.01 -10.24
CA LYS A 92 23.36 0.16 -11.59
C LYS A 92 23.39 1.59 -12.09
N ASP A 93 23.03 2.56 -11.25
CA ASP A 93 23.19 3.99 -11.49
C ASP A 93 23.96 4.63 -10.32
#